data_AF-A0A0G4GMQ9-F1
#
_entry.id   AF-A0A0G4GMQ9-F1
#
_cell.length_a   1.000
_cell.length_b   1.000
_cell.length_c   1.000
_cell.angle_alpha   90.00
_cell.angle_beta   90.00
_cell.angle_gamma   90.00
#
_symmetry.space_group_name_H-M   'P 1'
#
loop_
_entity.id
_entity.type
_entity.pdbx_description
1 polymer ?
#
loop_
_entity_poly.entity_id
_entity_poly.type
_entity_poly.pdbx_seq_one_letter_code
_entity_poly.pdbx_strand_id
1 'polypeptide(L)' 'MDILDAFYGRVANVPECPSDSGVTDCGSPSGLLQKLKDQCDGQGSCTVKADPEELGDECPGVEKYLTIDFRCN' A
#
# COMPACT_ATOMS: atom_id res chain seq x y z
N MET A 1 -16.64 -6.16 1.42
CA MET A 1 -15.25 -6.14 0.93
C MET A 1 -14.43 -7.11 1.75
N ASP A 2 -13.44 -7.76 1.14
CA ASP A 2 -12.49 -8.68 1.79
C ASP A 2 -11.12 -8.46 1.15
N ILE A 3 -10.16 -7.95 1.93
CA ILE A 3 -8.80 -7.62 1.48
C ILE A 3 -7.98 -8.90 1.39
N LEU A 4 -7.35 -9.13 0.25
CA LEU A 4 -6.58 -10.34 -0.03
C LEU A 4 -5.09 -10.09 0.12
N ASP A 5 -4.59 -9.03 -0.51
CA ASP A 5 -3.18 -8.63 -0.47
C ASP A 5 -3.04 -7.11 -0.49
N ALA A 6 -1.89 -6.62 -0.01
CA ALA A 6 -1.59 -5.20 0.00
C ALA A 6 -0.08 -4.95 -0.04
N PHE A 7 0.30 -3.94 -0.82
CA PHE A 7 1.68 -3.49 -0.92
C PHE A 7 1.74 -1.96 -0.89
N TYR A 8 2.53 -1.42 0.02
CA TYR A 8 2.90 -0.02 0.10
C TYR A 8 4.42 0.10 0.01
N GLY A 9 4.94 0.58 -1.10
CA GLY A 9 6.37 0.55 -1.37
C GLY A 9 6.69 1.04 -2.77
N ARG A 10 7.86 0.67 -3.29
CA ARG A 10 8.20 0.87 -4.70
C ARG A 10 9.09 -0.25 -5.21
N VAL A 11 8.68 -0.90 -6.29
CA VAL A 11 9.53 -1.81 -7.04
C VAL A 11 10.10 -1.14 -8.30
N ALA A 12 11.07 -1.76 -8.94
CA ALA A 12 11.75 -1.22 -10.11
C ALA A 12 10.96 -1.43 -11.39
N ASN A 13 11.09 -0.48 -12.31
CA ASN A 13 10.57 -0.59 -13.68
C ASN A 13 9.05 -0.78 -13.76
N VAL A 14 8.30 -0.23 -12.81
CA VAL A 14 6.83 -0.17 -12.85
C VAL A 14 6.36 1.18 -13.43
N PRO A 15 5.41 1.17 -14.38
CA PRO A 15 4.82 2.40 -14.92
C PRO A 15 3.87 3.09 -13.92
N GLU A 16 3.44 2.40 -12.87
CA GLU A 16 2.56 2.95 -11.84
C GLU A 16 3.28 4.03 -11.01
N CYS A 17 2.66 5.20 -10.90
CA CYS A 17 3.15 6.33 -10.10
C CYS A 17 4.64 6.63 -10.39
N PRO A 18 4.97 7.14 -11.59
CA PRO A 18 6.36 7.36 -12.00
C PRO A 18 7.08 8.35 -11.07
N SER A 19 8.29 7.99 -10.66
CA SER A 19 9.15 8.82 -9.79
C SER A 19 10.58 8.84 -10.29
N ASP A 20 11.23 10.00 -10.14
CA ASP A 20 12.62 10.25 -10.55
C ASP A 20 13.65 9.77 -9.49
N SER A 21 13.17 9.24 -8.36
CA SER A 21 13.98 9.05 -7.14
C SER A 21 15.12 8.03 -7.26
N GLY A 22 15.22 7.25 -8.34
CA GLY A 22 16.28 6.26 -8.56
C GLY A 22 16.30 5.07 -7.60
N VAL A 23 15.55 5.14 -6.48
CA VAL A 23 15.38 4.06 -5.50
C VAL A 23 14.16 3.25 -5.87
N THR A 24 14.39 1.98 -6.19
CA THR A 24 13.39 1.13 -6.82
C THR A 24 13.16 -0.20 -6.12
N ASP A 25 13.67 -0.38 -4.90
CA ASP A 25 13.45 -1.62 -4.17
C ASP A 25 13.18 -1.30 -2.70
N CYS A 26 11.93 -0.90 -2.46
CA CYS A 26 11.39 -0.67 -1.14
C CYS A 26 10.16 -1.55 -0.91
N GLY A 27 10.23 -2.34 0.16
CA GLY A 27 9.15 -3.20 0.62
C GLY A 27 8.13 -2.49 1.50
N SER A 28 7.12 -3.25 1.91
CA SER A 28 6.02 -2.76 2.73
C SER A 28 6.25 -2.94 4.23
N PRO A 29 5.70 -2.03 5.06
CA PRO A 29 5.74 -2.17 6.50
C PRO A 29 5.05 -3.44 6.97
N SER A 30 5.68 -4.10 7.94
CA SER A 30 5.13 -5.30 8.56
C SER A 30 3.79 -4.96 9.25
N GLY A 31 2.70 -5.61 8.81
CA GLY A 31 1.35 -5.37 9.36
C GLY A 31 0.42 -4.52 8.48
N LEU A 32 0.88 -4.01 7.33
CA LEU A 32 0.03 -3.28 6.38
C LEU A 32 -1.28 -4.03 6.05
N LEU A 33 -1.17 -5.31 5.68
CA LEU A 33 -2.33 -6.12 5.30
C LEU A 33 -3.33 -6.25 6.45
N GLN A 34 -2.85 -6.51 7.66
CA GLN A 34 -3.74 -6.64 8.83
C GLN A 34 -4.44 -5.31 9.12
N LYS A 35 -3.73 -4.19 9.04
CA LYS A 35 -4.31 -2.86 9.24
C LYS A 35 -5.42 -2.57 8.24
N LEU A 36 -5.23 -2.90 6.97
CA LEU A 36 -6.25 -2.69 5.93
C LEU A 36 -7.45 -3.62 6.09
N LYS A 37 -7.22 -4.86 6.52
CA LYS A 37 -8.32 -5.78 6.89
C LYS A 37 -9.15 -5.23 8.03
N ASP A 38 -8.51 -4.80 9.11
CA ASP A 38 -9.20 -4.25 10.29
C ASP A 38 -10.01 -3.00 9.93
N GLN A 39 -9.55 -2.22 8.95
CA GLN A 39 -10.22 -1.00 8.51
C GLN A 39 -11.34 -1.25 7.49
N CYS A 40 -11.18 -2.19 6.56
CA CYS A 40 -12.02 -2.29 5.37
C CYS A 40 -12.87 -3.58 5.27
N ASP A 41 -12.48 -4.67 5.93
CA ASP A 41 -13.20 -5.94 5.80
C ASP A 41 -14.63 -5.82 6.32
N GLY A 42 -15.57 -6.39 5.57
CA GLY A 42 -17.01 -6.32 5.87
C GLY A 42 -17.68 -4.98 5.52
N GLN A 43 -16.93 -3.95 5.11
CA GLN A 43 -17.51 -2.68 4.69
C GLN A 43 -17.97 -2.71 3.22
N GLY A 44 -18.98 -1.89 2.90
CA GLY A 44 -19.46 -1.66 1.54
C GLY A 44 -18.66 -0.60 0.77
N SER A 45 -17.88 0.22 1.47
CA SER A 45 -16.97 1.21 0.94
C SER A 45 -15.88 1.47 1.98
N CYS A 46 -14.62 1.60 1.55
CA CYS A 46 -13.49 1.92 2.42
C CYS A 46 -12.63 3.02 1.77
N THR A 47 -12.16 3.98 2.56
CA THR A 47 -11.25 5.03 2.10
C THR A 47 -9.91 4.86 2.80
N VAL A 48 -8.85 4.69 2.02
CA VAL A 48 -7.48 4.49 2.51
C VAL A 48 -6.60 5.59 1.93
N LYS A 49 -5.86 6.28 2.79
CA LYS A 49 -4.88 7.29 2.38
C LYS A 49 -3.51 6.60 2.25
N ALA A 50 -2.90 6.71 1.08
CA ALA A 50 -1.52 6.26 0.84
C ALA A 50 -0.53 7.24 1.46
N ASP A 51 -0.39 7.17 2.78
CA ASP A 51 0.38 8.12 3.59
C ASP A 51 1.30 7.36 4.56
N PRO A 52 2.58 7.76 4.70
CA PRO A 52 3.52 7.07 5.60
C PRO A 52 3.12 7.13 7.07
N GLU A 53 2.40 8.16 7.53
CA GLU A 53 1.90 8.24 8.91
C GLU A 53 0.77 7.22 9.16
N GLU A 54 -0.03 6.95 8.13
CA GLU A 54 -1.14 5.99 8.22
C GLU A 54 -0.69 4.57 7.94
N LEU A 55 0.20 4.32 6.98
CA LEU A 55 0.54 2.97 6.55
C LEU A 55 1.83 2.44 7.18
N GLY A 56 2.64 3.33 7.76
CA GLY A 56 4.01 3.04 8.18
C GLY A 56 5.00 3.31 7.05
N ASP A 57 6.26 3.51 7.40
CA ASP A 57 7.32 3.81 6.44
C ASP A 57 8.61 3.04 6.73
N GLU A 58 8.91 2.06 5.89
CA GLU A 58 10.16 1.28 5.92
C GLU A 58 11.28 1.91 5.05
N CYS A 59 10.95 2.90 4.22
CA CYS A 59 11.89 3.54 3.30
C CYS A 59 11.61 5.05 3.17
N PRO A 60 12.01 5.84 4.18
CA PRO A 60 11.79 7.27 4.17
C PRO A 60 12.50 7.93 2.97
N GLY A 61 11.81 8.89 2.33
CA GLY A 61 12.33 9.61 1.17
C GLY A 61 12.13 8.92 -0.19
N VAL A 62 11.55 7.71 -0.21
CA VAL A 62 11.09 7.05 -1.45
C VAL A 62 9.64 7.44 -1.70
N GLU A 63 9.33 7.93 -2.90
CA GLU A 63 7.95 8.10 -3.35
C GLU A 63 7.31 6.72 -3.50
N LYS A 64 6.35 6.35 -2.65
CA LYS A 64 5.74 5.01 -2.66
C LYS A 64 4.40 5.01 -3.39
N TYR A 65 3.95 3.84 -3.80
CA TYR A 65 2.57 3.61 -4.24
C TYR A 65 1.92 2.52 -3.39
N LEU A 66 0.59 2.58 -3.29
CA LEU A 66 -0.24 1.61 -2.59
C LEU A 66 -1.02 0.79 -3.61
N THR A 67 -0.88 -0.52 -3.58
CA THR A 67 -1.74 -1.47 -4.28
C THR A 67 -2.51 -2.31 -3.26
N ILE A 68 -3.79 -2.55 -3.54
CA ILE A 68 -4.69 -3.33 -2.70
C ILE A 68 -5.45 -4.29 -3.60
N ASP A 69 -5.31 -5.58 -3.34
CA ASP A 69 -6.13 -6.60 -3.94
C ASP A 69 -7.27 -6.95 -3.00
N PHE A 70 -8.50 -6.84 -3.48
CA PHE A 70 -9.68 -7.13 -2.69
C PHE A 70 -10.76 -7.82 -3.54
N ARG A 71 -11.70 -8.44 -2.86
CA ARG A 71 -12.92 -8.98 -3.47
C ARG A 71 -14.18 -8.35 -2.88
N CYS A 72 -15.19 -8.21 -3.72
CA CYS A 72 -16.56 -7.98 -3.27
C CYS A 72 -17.21 -9.34 -2.99
N ASN A 73 -17.93 -9.42 -1.87
CA ASN A 73 -18.82 -10.53 -1.57
C ASN A 73 -20.22 -10.22 -2.09
#